data_AF-A0AAU1UC21-F1
#
_entry.id   AF-A0AAU1UC21-F1
#
_cell.length_a   1.000
_cell.length_b   1.000
_cell.length_c   1.000
_cell.angle_alpha   90.00
_cell.angle_beta   90.00
_cell.angle_gamma   90.00
#
_symmetry.space_group_name_H-M   'P 1'
#
loop_
_entity.id
_entity.type
_entity.pdbx_description
1 polymer ?
#
loop_
_entity_poly.entity_id
_entity_poly.type
_entity_poly.pdbx_seq_one_letter_code
_entity_poly.pdbx_strand_id
1 'polypeptide(L)'
;MKKAGILHRHLAGALAELGHGDGVLVCDAGMPIPAGPRVVDLAFRAGVPSFAEVVDGLLDELVVEGGTAAAEIRAANPEAAGLLAERLPALAFVPHEELKELSRDARLVVRTGEARPYANVLLRCGVFF
;
A
#
# COMPACT_ATOMS: atom_id res chain seq x y z
N MET A 1 16.17 -18.63 -7.40
CA MET A 1 14.71 -18.74 -7.23
C MET A 1 14.39 -18.58 -5.74
N LYS A 2 13.51 -17.65 -5.35
CA LYS A 2 13.08 -17.45 -3.96
C LYS A 2 12.19 -18.62 -3.52
N LYS A 3 12.29 -19.08 -2.26
CA LYS A 3 11.54 -20.25 -1.74
C LYS A 3 10.15 -19.91 -1.19
N ALA A 4 9.94 -18.68 -0.72
CA ALA A 4 8.70 -18.21 -0.07
C ALA A 4 8.59 -16.69 -0.15
N GLY A 5 7.46 -16.12 0.28
CA GLY A 5 7.16 -14.69 0.23
C GLY A 5 6.86 -14.18 -1.18
N ILE A 6 6.89 -12.86 -1.34
CA ILE A 6 6.76 -12.11 -2.59
C ILE A 6 7.85 -12.54 -3.57
N LEU A 7 7.42 -13.16 -4.65
CA LEU A 7 8.29 -13.65 -5.74
C LEU A 7 8.56 -12.58 -6.81
N HIS A 8 7.78 -11.51 -6.84
CA HIS A 8 7.92 -10.45 -7.82
C HIS A 8 9.28 -9.74 -7.63
N ARG A 9 10.24 -9.99 -8.53
CA ARG A 9 11.65 -9.59 -8.36
C ARG A 9 11.85 -8.11 -8.04
N HIS A 10 11.08 -7.23 -8.69
CA HIS A 10 11.22 -5.79 -8.52
C HIS A 10 10.58 -5.30 -7.22
N LEU A 11 9.52 -5.99 -6.77
CA LEU A 11 8.90 -5.69 -5.49
C LEU A 11 9.81 -6.17 -4.36
N ALA A 12 10.20 -7.43 -4.39
CA ALA A 12 11.10 -8.01 -3.39
C ALA A 12 12.42 -7.21 -3.24
N GLY A 13 13.00 -6.76 -4.35
CA GLY A 13 14.17 -5.88 -4.32
C GLY A 13 13.87 -4.51 -3.69
N ALA A 14 12.74 -3.89 -4.04
CA ALA A 14 12.34 -2.61 -3.45
C ALA A 14 12.05 -2.71 -1.95
N LEU A 15 11.43 -3.81 -1.48
CA LEU A 15 11.15 -4.02 -0.07
C LEU A 15 12.42 -4.18 0.76
N ALA A 16 13.45 -4.84 0.21
CA ALA A 16 14.74 -5.02 0.89
C ALA A 16 15.53 -3.71 1.06
N GLU A 17 15.14 -2.64 0.38
CA GLU A 17 15.76 -1.31 0.48
C GLU A 17 15.06 -0.40 1.51
N LEU A 18 13.95 -0.85 2.11
CA LEU A 18 13.18 -0.05 3.06
C LEU A 18 13.83 0.00 4.45
N GLY A 19 13.76 1.18 5.09
CA GLY A 19 14.14 1.41 6.47
C GLY A 19 12.98 1.88 7.34
N HIS A 20 13.23 2.01 8.65
CA HIS A 20 12.26 2.57 9.59
C HIS A 20 11.89 4.00 9.19
N GLY A 21 10.59 4.29 9.13
CA GLY A 21 10.02 5.58 8.75
C GLY A 21 9.70 5.70 7.26
N ASP A 22 10.19 4.78 6.42
CA ASP A 22 9.86 4.82 4.99
C ASP A 22 8.36 4.56 4.75
N GLY A 23 7.80 5.35 3.83
CA GLY A 23 6.42 5.21 3.37
C GLY A 23 6.31 4.25 2.18
N VAL A 24 5.33 3.34 2.23
CA VAL A 24 4.94 2.48 1.10
C VAL A 24 3.47 2.74 0.77
N LEU A 25 3.20 3.38 -0.36
CA LEU A 25 1.84 3.52 -0.85
C LEU A 25 1.43 2.24 -1.58
N VAL A 26 0.37 1.58 -1.11
CA VAL A 26 -0.35 0.57 -1.89
C VAL A 26 -1.59 1.23 -2.45
N CYS A 27 -1.80 1.17 -3.77
CA CYS A 27 -2.87 1.93 -4.40
C CYS A 27 -3.70 1.14 -5.41
N ASP A 28 -4.93 1.62 -5.63
CA ASP A 28 -5.82 1.17 -6.68
C ASP A 28 -5.31 1.57 -8.07
N ALA A 29 -5.99 1.09 -9.11
CA ALA A 29 -5.61 1.36 -10.49
C ALA A 29 -5.77 2.84 -10.90
N GLY A 30 -6.51 3.66 -10.14
CA GLY A 30 -6.85 5.05 -10.47
C GLY A 30 -6.03 6.11 -9.74
N MET A 31 -5.33 5.77 -8.66
CA MET A 31 -4.54 6.73 -7.87
C MET A 31 -3.45 7.41 -8.73
N PRO A 32 -3.41 8.75 -8.81
CA PRO A 32 -2.34 9.46 -9.49
C PRO A 32 -1.02 9.28 -8.74
N ILE A 33 0.04 8.91 -9.45
CA ILE A 33 1.37 8.68 -8.87
C ILE A 33 2.26 9.89 -9.21
N PRO A 34 2.75 10.66 -8.22
CA PRO A 34 3.63 11.78 -8.46
C PRO A 34 5.02 11.32 -8.95
N ALA A 35 5.80 12.23 -9.53
CA ALA A 35 7.21 11.96 -9.83
C ALA A 35 8.03 11.88 -8.53
N GLY A 36 8.95 10.92 -8.45
CA GLY A 36 9.86 10.76 -7.30
C GLY A 36 9.88 9.33 -6.76
N PRO A 37 8.77 8.82 -6.19
CA PRO A 37 8.71 7.47 -5.62
C PRO A 37 9.08 6.38 -6.63
N ARG A 38 9.72 5.31 -6.16
CA ARG A 38 9.89 4.10 -6.97
C ARG A 38 8.52 3.46 -7.18
N VAL A 39 8.19 3.12 -8.41
CA VAL A 39 6.90 2.47 -8.73
C VAL A 39 7.11 1.01 -9.10
N VAL A 40 6.32 0.15 -8.47
CA VAL A 40 6.14 -1.24 -8.87
C VAL A 40 4.67 -1.42 -9.28
N ASP A 41 4.43 -1.45 -10.58
CA ASP A 41 3.09 -1.65 -11.13
C ASP A 41 2.81 -3.16 -11.28
N LEU A 42 1.88 -3.67 -10.47
CA LEU A 42 1.41 -5.05 -10.52
C LEU A 42 0.10 -5.20 -11.29
N ALA A 43 -0.54 -4.08 -11.69
CA ALA A 43 -1.85 -4.11 -12.31
C ALA A 43 -1.81 -4.89 -13.62
N PHE A 44 -2.46 -6.04 -13.65
CA PHE A 44 -2.58 -6.86 -14.86
C PHE A 44 -3.92 -6.63 -15.55
N ARG A 45 -5.00 -6.67 -14.77
CA ARG A 45 -6.39 -6.42 -15.20
C ARG A 45 -7.15 -5.76 -14.05
N ALA A 46 -8.31 -5.18 -14.36
CA ALA A 46 -9.22 -4.68 -13.32
C ALA A 46 -9.54 -5.80 -12.31
N GLY A 47 -9.29 -5.52 -11.03
CA GLY A 47 -9.39 -6.45 -9.90
C GLY A 47 -8.20 -7.39 -9.70
N VAL A 48 -7.15 -7.36 -10.53
CA VAL A 48 -6.06 -8.37 -10.50
C VAL A 48 -4.65 -7.76 -10.56
N PRO A 49 -3.81 -7.96 -9.53
CA PRO A 49 -4.16 -8.52 -8.21
C PRO A 49 -5.07 -7.56 -7.43
N SER A 50 -5.86 -8.09 -6.49
CA SER A 50 -6.71 -7.27 -5.63
C SER A 50 -5.89 -6.46 -4.62
N PHE A 51 -6.48 -5.40 -4.06
CA PHE A 51 -5.83 -4.62 -3.02
C PHE A 51 -5.54 -5.46 -1.78
N ALA A 52 -6.48 -6.34 -1.40
CA ALA A 52 -6.35 -7.20 -0.24
C ALA A 52 -5.15 -8.16 -0.36
N GLU A 53 -5.04 -8.88 -1.49
CA GLU A 53 -3.93 -9.82 -1.72
C GLU A 53 -2.56 -9.14 -1.64
N VAL A 54 -2.45 -7.91 -2.18
CA VAL A 54 -1.19 -7.17 -2.16
C VAL A 54 -0.88 -6.64 -0.75
N VAL A 55 -1.87 -6.10 -0.03
CA VAL A 55 -1.67 -5.64 1.34
C VAL A 55 -1.27 -6.79 2.26
N ASP A 56 -1.98 -7.91 2.24
CA ASP A 56 -1.67 -9.07 3.08
C ASP A 56 -0.26 -9.61 2.76
N GLY A 57 0.08 -9.78 1.47
CA GLY A 57 1.42 -10.24 1.08
C GLY A 57 2.56 -9.29 1.47
N LEU A 58 2.29 -7.97 1.52
CA LEU A 58 3.26 -6.99 2.02
C LEU A 58 3.41 -7.08 3.54
N LEU A 59 2.31 -7.21 4.28
CA LEU A 59 2.33 -7.31 5.74
C LEU A 59 2.96 -8.60 6.25
N ASP A 60 2.97 -9.66 5.45
CA ASP A 60 3.71 -10.90 5.75
C ASP A 60 5.24 -10.72 5.73
N GLU A 61 5.77 -9.71 5.02
CA GLU A 61 7.22 -9.46 4.90
C GLU A 61 7.69 -8.15 5.54
N LEU A 62 6.81 -7.19 5.78
CA LEU A 62 7.14 -5.87 6.31
C LEU A 62 6.74 -5.72 7.77
N VAL A 63 7.62 -5.12 8.56
CA VAL A 63 7.22 -4.54 9.84
C VAL A 63 6.58 -3.19 9.57
N VAL A 64 5.30 -3.06 9.90
CA VAL A 64 4.51 -1.85 9.73
C VAL A 64 4.02 -1.38 11.10
N GLU A 65 4.31 -0.12 11.43
CA GLU A 65 3.89 0.48 12.70
C GLU A 65 2.57 1.27 12.60
N GLY A 66 2.08 1.48 11.38
CA GLY A 66 0.80 2.13 11.12
C GLY A 66 0.56 2.38 9.64
N GLY A 67 -0.57 3.00 9.34
CA GLY A 67 -0.89 3.42 7.98
C GLY A 67 -1.87 4.57 7.94
N THR A 68 -1.93 5.25 6.80
CA THR A 68 -2.84 6.35 6.55
C THR A 68 -3.67 6.05 5.29
N ALA A 69 -4.99 6.12 5.41
CA ALA A 69 -5.92 5.93 4.30
C ALA A 69 -6.84 7.13 4.11
N ALA A 70 -7.50 7.22 2.95
CA ALA A 70 -8.48 8.26 2.68
C ALA A 70 -9.76 8.01 3.51
N ALA A 71 -10.30 9.01 4.19
CA ALA A 71 -11.50 8.89 5.03
C ALA A 71 -12.73 8.41 4.23
N GLU A 72 -12.79 8.79 2.96
CA GLU A 72 -13.82 8.45 1.98
C GLU A 72 -13.96 6.94 1.77
N ILE A 73 -12.89 6.16 2.00
CA ILE A 73 -12.92 4.69 1.89
C ILE A 73 -13.99 4.07 2.78
N ARG A 74 -14.29 4.67 3.94
CA ARG A 74 -15.27 4.13 4.90
C ARG A 74 -16.68 4.07 4.32
N ALA A 75 -17.04 5.05 3.49
CA ALA A 75 -18.36 5.12 2.86
C ALA A 75 -18.36 4.43 1.50
N ALA A 76 -17.33 4.65 0.69
CA ALA A 76 -17.28 4.20 -0.69
C ALA A 76 -16.81 2.74 -0.87
N ASN A 77 -16.03 2.22 0.08
CA ASN A 77 -15.44 0.89 0.04
C ASN A 77 -15.26 0.31 1.46
N PRO A 78 -16.36 0.02 2.17
CA PRO A 78 -16.32 -0.43 3.56
C PRO A 78 -15.56 -1.75 3.75
N GLU A 79 -15.49 -2.60 2.73
CA GLU A 79 -14.72 -3.84 2.76
C GLU A 79 -13.21 -3.57 2.87
N ALA A 80 -12.66 -2.70 2.02
CA ALA A 80 -11.26 -2.31 2.12
C ALA A 80 -10.97 -1.53 3.42
N ALA A 81 -11.90 -0.69 3.86
CA ALA A 81 -11.78 0.00 5.15
C ALA A 81 -11.70 -0.99 6.33
N GLY A 82 -12.55 -2.03 6.31
CA GLY A 82 -12.56 -3.09 7.30
C GLY A 82 -11.26 -3.90 7.31
N LEU A 83 -10.79 -4.30 6.12
CA LEU A 83 -9.50 -4.98 5.96
C LEU A 83 -8.36 -4.17 6.60
N LEU A 84 -8.24 -2.89 6.26
CA LEU A 84 -7.17 -2.04 6.79
C LEU A 84 -7.26 -1.89 8.32
N ALA A 85 -8.47 -1.75 8.86
CA ALA A 85 -8.69 -1.66 10.29
C ALA A 85 -8.36 -2.96 11.03
N GLU A 86 -8.55 -4.12 10.39
CA GLU A 86 -8.22 -5.43 10.96
C GLU A 86 -6.71 -5.71 10.92
N ARG A 87 -6.03 -5.26 9.86
CA ARG A 87 -4.62 -5.61 9.58
C ARG A 87 -3.60 -4.65 10.19
N LEU A 88 -3.96 -3.38 10.41
CA LEU A 88 -3.00 -2.35 10.78
C LEU A 88 -3.15 -1.92 12.25
N PRO A 89 -2.05 -1.84 13.02
CA PRO A 89 -2.10 -1.52 14.45
C PRO A 89 -2.48 -0.05 14.74
N ALA A 90 -2.15 0.88 13.83
CA ALA A 90 -2.42 2.31 13.97
C ALA A 90 -2.86 2.92 12.63
N LEU A 91 -4.13 2.73 12.28
CA LEU A 91 -4.71 3.28 11.06
C LEU A 91 -5.29 4.68 11.29
N ALA A 92 -4.73 5.67 10.59
CA ALA A 92 -5.25 7.03 10.52
C ALA A 92 -6.06 7.25 9.24
N PHE A 93 -7.00 8.18 9.29
CA PHE A 93 -7.80 8.58 8.14
C PHE A 93 -7.66 10.08 7.91
N VAL A 94 -7.38 10.45 6.66
CA VAL A 94 -7.24 11.84 6.19
C VAL A 94 -8.09 12.04 4.94
N PRO A 95 -8.42 13.28 4.52
CA PRO A 95 -9.05 13.51 3.23
C PRO A 95 -8.23 12.93 2.08
N HIS A 96 -8.87 12.47 1.01
CA HIS A 96 -8.17 11.85 -0.12
C HIS A 96 -7.10 12.75 -0.76
N GLU A 97 -7.34 14.07 -0.80
CA GLU A 97 -6.35 15.03 -1.30
C GLU A 97 -5.10 15.10 -0.41
N GLU A 98 -5.26 15.03 0.91
CA GLU A 98 -4.13 14.99 1.85
C GLU A 98 -3.34 13.67 1.69
N LEU A 99 -4.02 12.54 1.46
CA LEU A 99 -3.34 11.27 1.15
C LEU A 99 -2.48 11.38 -0.12
N LYS A 100 -2.95 12.08 -1.16
CA LYS A 100 -2.16 12.32 -2.38
C LYS A 100 -0.92 13.15 -2.08
N GLU A 101 -1.04 14.17 -1.23
CA GLU A 101 0.10 14.99 -0.82
C GLU A 101 1.14 14.17 -0.06
N LEU A 102 0.70 13.40 0.94
CA LEU A 102 1.57 12.50 1.71
C LEU A 102 2.26 11.45 0.82
N SER A 103 1.57 10.96 -0.22
CA SER A 103 2.13 9.95 -1.12
C SER A 103 3.34 10.42 -1.93
N ARG A 104 3.58 11.73 -2.03
CA ARG A 104 4.75 12.29 -2.74
C ARG A 104 6.06 11.90 -2.08
N ASP A 105 6.04 11.77 -0.76
CA ASP A 105 7.22 11.41 0.04
C ASP A 105 7.33 9.89 0.26
N ALA A 106 6.44 9.10 -0.33
CA ALA A 106 6.54 7.65 -0.27
C ALA A 106 7.84 7.18 -0.94
N ARG A 107 8.54 6.24 -0.29
CA ARG A 107 9.73 5.60 -0.84
C ARG A 107 9.36 4.68 -2.01
N LEU A 108 8.22 4.00 -1.87
CA LEU A 108 7.72 3.00 -2.81
C LEU A 108 6.22 3.18 -3.03
N VAL A 109 5.79 3.03 -4.27
CA VAL A 109 4.39 2.88 -4.67
C VAL A 109 4.20 1.50 -5.29
N VAL A 110 3.24 0.74 -4.77
CA VAL A 110 2.80 -0.55 -5.29
C VAL A 110 1.39 -0.38 -5.85
N ARG A 111 1.31 -0.31 -7.19
CA ARG A 111 0.02 -0.19 -7.87
C ARG A 111 -0.60 -1.57 -8.05
N THR A 112 -1.83 -1.73 -7.57
CA THR A 112 -2.61 -2.97 -7.68
C THR A 112 -3.55 -2.92 -8.88
N GLY A 113 -4.18 -4.04 -9.19
CA GLY A 113 -5.28 -4.07 -10.17
C GLY A 113 -6.61 -3.58 -9.60
N GLU A 114 -6.69 -3.22 -8.32
CA GLU A 114 -7.95 -2.89 -7.64
C GLU A 114 -8.73 -1.80 -8.39
N ALA A 115 -10.02 -2.04 -8.57
CA ALA A 115 -10.91 -1.20 -9.36
C ALA A 115 -12.08 -0.64 -8.52
N ARG A 116 -12.02 -0.78 -7.20
CA ARG A 116 -12.96 -0.17 -6.26
C ARG A 116 -12.42 1.16 -5.71
N PRO A 117 -13.30 2.13 -5.42
CA PRO A 117 -12.87 3.47 -5.01
C PRO A 117 -12.03 3.48 -3.74
N TYR A 118 -11.06 4.40 -3.69
CA TYR A 118 -10.28 4.76 -2.50
C TYR A 118 -9.51 3.62 -1.84
N ALA A 119 -9.26 2.52 -2.55
CA ALA A 119 -8.47 1.40 -2.04
C ALA A 119 -6.97 1.75 -2.08
N ASN A 120 -6.59 2.67 -1.20
CA ASN A 120 -5.26 3.23 -1.09
C ASN A 120 -4.86 3.34 0.38
N VAL A 121 -3.64 2.91 0.70
CA VAL A 121 -3.06 3.07 2.03
C VAL A 121 -1.58 3.40 1.93
N LEU A 122 -1.14 4.42 2.67
CA LEU A 122 0.26 4.71 2.89
C LEU A 122 0.71 4.00 4.17
N LEU A 123 1.41 2.88 4.01
CA LEU A 123 2.01 2.12 5.11
C LEU A 123 3.26 2.83 5.62
N ARG A 124 3.47 2.83 6.93
CA ARG A 124 4.69 3.36 7.57
C ARG A 124 5.52 2.21 8.11
N CYS A 125 6.71 2.03 7.57
CA CYS A 125 7.62 0.97 7.98
C CYS A 125 8.10 1.22 9.42
N GLY A 126 8.01 0.19 10.25
CA GLY A 126 8.51 0.19 11.63
C GLY A 126 9.90 -0.45 11.74
N VAL A 127 10.23 -0.88 12.96
CA VAL A 127 11.45 -1.60 13.30
C VAL A 127 11.13 -2.89 14.06
N PHE A 128 11.91 -3.94 13.85
CA PHE A 128 11.64 -5.28 14.42
C PHE A 128 12.26 -5.51 15.81
N PHE A 129 12.92 -4.51 16.41
CA PHE A 129 13.65 -4.58 17.68
C PHE A 129 13.30 -3.42 18.61
#